data_AF-A0A959HBG5-F1
#
_entry.id   AF-A0A959HBG5-F1
#
_cell.length_a   1.000
_cell.length_b   1.000
_cell.length_c   1.000
_cell.angle_alpha   90.00
_cell.angle_beta   90.00
_cell.angle_gamma   90.00
#
_symmetry.space_group_name_H-M   'P 1'
#
loop_
_entity.id
_entity.type
_entity.pdbx_description
1 polymer ?
#
loop_
_entity_poly.entity_id
_entity_poly.type
_entity_poly.pdbx_seq_one_letter_code
_entity_poly.pdbx_strand_id
1 'polypeptide(L)'
;MKIRKILEQYELDERSLNRIVEMAWEDRTPFEAIQAQFGLDEAEVIRLMKHLMHRRNWKKWRARVQGRATKHRKLRNYQTGRFKASRQKHISLNKISKR
;
A
#
# COMPACT_ATOMS: atom_id res chain seq x y z
N MET A 1 -27.22 1.72 -1.48
CA MET A 1 -27.31 1.41 -0.03
C MET A 1 -26.00 1.02 0.64
N LYS A 2 -25.07 0.26 0.04
CA LYS A 2 -23.93 -0.31 0.80
C LYS A 2 -22.78 0.65 1.16
N ILE A 3 -22.59 1.78 0.47
CA ILE A 3 -21.44 2.68 0.71
C ILE A 3 -21.72 3.77 1.72
N ARG A 4 -22.92 4.35 1.72
CA ARG A 4 -23.33 5.31 2.78
C ARG A 4 -23.17 4.69 4.16
N LYS A 5 -23.52 3.40 4.30
CA LYS A 5 -23.28 2.63 5.51
C LYS A 5 -21.80 2.55 5.91
N ILE A 6 -20.88 2.41 4.97
CA ILE A 6 -19.43 2.39 5.25
C ILE A 6 -18.96 3.79 5.67
N LEU A 7 -19.41 4.83 4.98
CA LEU A 7 -19.03 6.21 5.30
C LEU A 7 -19.52 6.63 6.69
N GLU A 8 -20.76 6.27 7.05
CA GLU A 8 -21.36 6.55 8.35
C GLU A 8 -20.75 5.69 9.46
N GLN A 9 -20.49 4.41 9.22
CA GLN A 9 -19.94 3.49 10.22
C GLN A 9 -18.50 3.84 10.64
N TYR A 10 -17.71 4.38 9.72
CA TYR A 10 -16.30 4.73 9.95
C TYR A 10 -16.05 6.23 10.03
N GLU A 11 -17.13 7.05 10.07
CA GLU A 11 -17.07 8.52 10.14
C GLU A 11 -16.05 9.15 9.18
N LEU A 12 -16.00 8.66 7.94
CA LEU A 12 -14.96 9.03 6.98
C LEU A 12 -15.24 10.44 6.42
N ASP A 13 -14.36 11.38 6.75
CA ASP A 13 -14.34 12.69 6.11
C ASP A 13 -13.74 12.62 4.69
N GLU A 14 -13.89 13.71 3.94
CA GLU A 14 -13.38 13.79 2.56
C GLU A 14 -11.85 13.61 2.51
N ARG A 15 -11.14 14.09 3.54
CA ARG A 15 -9.68 13.92 3.65
C ARG A 15 -9.29 12.47 3.86
N SER A 16 -9.96 11.76 4.75
CA SER A 16 -9.76 10.33 4.99
C SER A 16 -10.07 9.53 3.74
N LEU A 17 -11.14 9.88 3.02
CA LEU A 17 -11.50 9.23 1.77
C LEU A 17 -10.40 9.41 0.70
N ASN A 18 -9.90 10.63 0.52
CA ASN A 18 -8.77 10.90 -0.37
C ASN A 18 -7.51 10.13 0.06
N ARG A 19 -7.22 10.09 1.36
CA ARG A 19 -6.07 9.37 1.90
C ARG A 19 -6.16 7.86 1.69
N ILE A 20 -7.34 7.28 1.87
CA ILE A 20 -7.60 5.86 1.60
C ILE A 20 -7.39 5.56 0.10
N VAL A 21 -7.84 6.45 -0.79
CA VAL A 21 -7.63 6.30 -2.24
C VAL A 21 -6.14 6.35 -2.58
N GLU A 22 -5.39 7.29 -2.03
CA GLU A 22 -3.92 7.38 -2.18
C GLU A 22 -3.25 6.08 -1.72
N MET A 23 -3.54 5.65 -0.48
CA MET A 23 -2.97 4.43 0.10
C MET A 23 -3.32 3.18 -0.70
N ALA A 24 -4.54 3.10 -1.24
CA ALA A 24 -4.97 1.99 -2.08
C ALA A 24 -4.31 1.98 -3.47
N TRP A 25 -3.83 3.13 -3.95
CA TRP A 25 -3.08 3.27 -5.21
C TRP A 25 -1.59 2.99 -5.06
N GLU A 26 -1.03 3.22 -3.87
CA GLU A 26 0.37 2.98 -3.56
C GLU A 26 0.73 1.49 -3.53
N ASP A 27 1.84 1.17 -4.19
CA ASP A 27 2.21 -0.24 -4.34
C ASP A 27 2.81 -0.88 -3.09
N ARG A 28 3.23 -0.06 -2.12
CA ARG A 28 3.93 -0.47 -0.90
C ARG A 28 3.06 -0.45 0.34
N THR A 29 1.79 -0.07 0.22
CA THR A 29 0.88 0.08 1.35
C THR A 29 -0.02 -1.15 1.45
N PRO A 30 0.19 -2.03 2.46
CA PRO A 30 -0.62 -3.21 2.63
C PRO A 30 -2.05 -2.83 3.08
N PHE A 31 -3.05 -3.66 2.78
CA PHE A 31 -4.43 -3.39 3.20
C PHE A 31 -4.56 -3.42 4.72
N GLU A 32 -3.69 -4.19 5.39
CA GLU A 32 -3.56 -4.23 6.84
C GLU A 32 -3.17 -2.86 7.43
N ALA A 33 -2.42 -2.02 6.68
CA ALA A 33 -2.11 -0.66 7.13
C ALA A 33 -3.32 0.28 7.02
N ILE A 34 -4.15 0.09 5.99
CA ILE A 34 -5.41 0.84 5.84
C ILE A 34 -6.39 0.42 6.94
N GLN A 35 -6.48 -0.87 7.23
CA GLN A 35 -7.30 -1.41 8.32
C GLN A 35 -6.84 -0.86 9.69
N ALA A 36 -5.53 -0.80 9.93
CA ALA A 36 -5.00 -0.27 11.19
C ALA A 36 -5.24 1.24 11.37
N GLN A 37 -5.29 2.02 10.29
CA GLN A 37 -5.48 3.48 10.35
C GLN A 37 -6.96 3.90 10.30
N PHE A 38 -7.76 3.20 9.50
CA PHE A 38 -9.14 3.60 9.18
C PHE A 38 -10.20 2.54 9.55
N GLY A 39 -9.79 1.38 10.07
CA GLY A 39 -10.69 0.29 10.44
C GLY A 39 -11.32 -0.47 9.27
N LEU A 40 -10.97 -0.11 8.02
CA LEU A 40 -11.54 -0.70 6.81
C LEU A 40 -10.85 -2.01 6.44
N ASP A 41 -11.64 -3.06 6.28
CA ASP A 41 -11.16 -4.34 5.77
C ASP A 41 -10.85 -4.25 4.27
N GLU A 42 -10.02 -5.17 3.78
CA GLU A 42 -9.67 -5.23 2.35
C GLU A 42 -10.92 -5.23 1.45
N ALA A 43 -11.92 -6.03 1.81
CA ALA A 43 -13.17 -6.13 1.06
C ALA A 43 -13.93 -4.80 1.01
N GLU A 44 -13.85 -3.99 2.07
CA GLU A 44 -14.48 -2.66 2.14
C GLU A 44 -13.73 -1.65 1.28
N VAL A 45 -12.41 -1.62 1.35
CA VAL A 45 -11.57 -0.76 0.50
C VAL A 45 -11.81 -1.08 -0.98
N ILE A 46 -11.91 -2.36 -1.35
CA ILE A 46 -12.21 -2.76 -2.73
C ILE A 46 -13.59 -2.25 -3.18
N ARG A 47 -14.60 -2.33 -2.31
CA ARG A 47 -15.95 -1.82 -2.59
C ARG A 47 -15.95 -0.30 -2.73
N LEU A 48 -15.23 0.40 -1.86
CA LEU A 48 -15.06 1.84 -1.89
C LEU A 48 -14.39 2.28 -3.20
N MET A 49 -13.24 1.71 -3.54
CA MET A 49 -12.50 1.99 -4.77
C MET A 49 -13.33 1.70 -6.03
N LYS A 50 -14.17 0.66 -6.02
CA LYS A 50 -15.07 0.34 -7.14
C LYS A 50 -16.10 1.43 -7.42
N HIS A 51 -16.50 2.17 -6.40
CA HIS A 51 -17.50 3.22 -6.50
C HIS A 51 -16.90 4.59 -6.80
N LEU A 52 -15.74 4.88 -6.23
CA LEU A 52 -15.04 6.15 -6.44
C LEU A 52 -14.42 6.25 -7.85
N MET A 53 -14.09 5.12 -8.47
CA MET A 53 -13.38 5.11 -9.74
C MET A 53 -14.28 4.69 -10.90
N HIS A 54 -13.99 5.25 -12.08
CA HIS A 54 -14.58 4.76 -13.32
C HIS A 54 -14.24 3.28 -13.54
N ARG A 55 -15.22 2.50 -14.01
CA ARG A 55 -15.14 1.02 -14.12
C ARG A 55 -13.91 0.53 -14.90
N ARG A 56 -13.48 1.25 -15.95
CA ARG A 56 -12.27 0.89 -16.72
C ARG A 56 -11.00 1.02 -15.87
N ASN A 57 -10.87 2.07 -15.07
CA ASN A 57 -9.72 2.28 -14.19
C ASN A 57 -9.74 1.29 -13.03
N TRP A 58 -10.92 1.00 -12.47
CA TRP A 58 -11.07 -0.01 -11.43
C TRP A 58 -10.61 -1.40 -11.89
N LYS A 59 -10.93 -1.83 -13.12
CA LYS A 59 -10.44 -3.11 -13.66
C LYS A 59 -8.90 -3.16 -13.70
N LYS A 60 -8.25 -2.09 -14.16
CA LYS A 60 -6.78 -1.99 -14.21
C LYS A 60 -6.17 -2.04 -12.80
N TRP A 61 -6.72 -1.27 -11.87
CA TRP A 61 -6.30 -1.30 -10.47
C TRP A 61 -6.52 -2.67 -9.83
N ARG A 62 -7.67 -3.30 -10.08
CA ARG A 62 -7.99 -4.63 -9.55
C ARG A 62 -7.01 -5.70 -10.05
N ALA A 63 -6.68 -5.69 -11.34
CA ALA A 63 -5.67 -6.59 -11.90
C ALA A 63 -4.31 -6.41 -11.21
N ARG A 64 -3.88 -5.17 -10.98
CA ARG A 64 -2.63 -4.85 -10.26
C ARG A 64 -2.64 -5.35 -8.82
N VAL A 65 -3.77 -5.21 -8.12
CA VAL A 65 -3.92 -5.52 -6.69
C VAL A 65 -4.12 -7.02 -6.44
N GLN A 66 -4.77 -7.74 -7.36
CA GLN A 66 -5.10 -9.16 -7.23
C GLN A 66 -3.91 -10.07 -7.58
N GLY A 67 -2.97 -9.62 -8.41
CA GLY A 67 -1.77 -10.39 -8.80
C GLY A 67 -0.59 -10.31 -7.81
N ARG A 68 -0.76 -9.81 -6.59
CA ARG A 68 0.36 -9.56 -5.67
C ARG A 68 0.50 -10.62 -4.59
N ALA A 69 1.50 -11.47 -4.76
CA ALA A 69 1.94 -12.42 -3.72
C ALA A 69 2.53 -11.70 -2.49
N THR A 70 3.10 -10.48 -2.62
CA THR A 70 3.81 -9.79 -1.52
C THR A 70 2.93 -8.87 -0.66
N LYS A 71 1.61 -8.95 -0.85
CA LYS A 71 0.63 -8.00 -0.30
C LYS A 71 0.39 -8.18 1.19
N HIS A 72 0.45 -9.43 1.66
CA HIS A 72 0.39 -9.73 3.07
C HIS A 72 1.76 -9.53 3.70
N ARG A 73 1.80 -8.89 4.87
CA ARG A 73 3.04 -8.69 5.65
C ARG A 73 3.80 -10.01 5.87
N LYS A 74 3.08 -11.14 5.94
CA LYS A 74 3.62 -12.51 6.05
C LYS A 74 4.43 -12.99 4.84
N LEU A 75 4.15 -12.50 3.63
CA LEU A 75 4.82 -12.92 2.38
C LEU A 75 5.96 -11.99 1.99
N ARG A 76 6.19 -10.94 2.78
CA ARG A 76 7.28 -9.99 2.59
C ARG A 76 8.51 -10.54 3.32
N ASN A 77 9.36 -11.30 2.60
CA ASN A 77 10.64 -11.85 3.11
C ASN A 77 11.68 -10.80 3.56
N TYR A 78 11.28 -9.53 3.74
CA TYR A 78 12.18 -8.45 4.10
C TYR A 78 12.19 -8.26 5.61
N GLN A 79 13.02 -9.05 6.29
CA GLN A 79 13.61 -8.62 7.57
C GLN A 79 14.62 -7.52 7.22
N THR A 80 14.27 -6.27 7.56
CA THR A 80 15.16 -5.12 7.76
C THR A 80 16.56 -5.21 7.12
N GLY A 81 16.67 -4.99 5.81
CA GLY A 81 17.97 -4.96 5.12
C GLY A 81 18.00 -3.95 3.98
N ARG A 82 18.49 -2.73 4.24
CA ARG A 82 18.59 -1.61 3.28
C ARG A 82 18.91 -2.12 1.87
N PHE A 83 18.12 -1.71 0.86
CA PHE A 83 18.33 -2.09 -0.55
C PHE A 83 19.82 -1.99 -0.90
N LYS A 84 20.42 -3.13 -1.24
CA LYS A 84 21.81 -3.24 -1.68
C LYS A 84 21.80 -3.68 -3.13
N ALA A 85 22.32 -2.85 -4.04
CA ALA A 85 22.49 -3.26 -5.42
C ALA A 85 23.46 -4.46 -5.48
N SER A 86 23.24 -5.41 -6.40
CA SER A 86 24.12 -6.59 -6.54
C SER A 86 25.59 -6.22 -6.75
N ARG A 87 25.84 -5.05 -7.36
CA ARG A 87 27.18 -4.50 -7.61
C ARG A 87 27.72 -3.59 -6.50
N GLN A 88 26.97 -3.38 -5.41
CA GLN A 88 27.40 -2.52 -4.31
C GLN A 88 28.52 -3.22 -3.54
N LYS A 89 29.75 -2.75 -3.76
CA LYS A 89 30.93 -3.18 -3.01
C LYS A 89 30.84 -2.65 -1.57
N HIS A 90 31.34 -3.44 -0.62
CA HIS A 90 31.57 -2.94 0.74
C HIS A 90 32.56 -1.78 0.64
N ILE A 91 32.31 -0.65 1.31
CA ILE A 91 33.28 0.43 1.39
C ILE A 91 34.47 -0.14 2.15
N SER A 92 35.51 -0.57 1.44
CA SER A 92 36.80 -0.85 2.06
C SER A 92 37.24 0.48 2.66
N LEU A 93 37.26 0.59 3.98
CA LEU A 93 37.76 1.75 4.72
C LEU A 93 39.29 1.84 4.54
N ASN A 94 39.75 1.91 3.28
CA ASN A 94 41.14 2.07 2.95
C ASN A 94 41.57 3.39 3.59
N LYS A 95 42.43 3.29 4.61
CA LYS A 95 43.04 4.44 5.26
C LYS A 95 43.61 5.32 4.16
N ILE A 96 43.04 6.51 3.99
CA ILE A 96 43.61 7.57 3.17
C ILE A 96 45.05 7.73 3.68
N SER A 97 46.04 7.41 2.86
CA SER A 97 47.44 7.64 3.21
C SER A 97 47.59 9.14 3.43
N LYS A 98 47.95 9.54 4.65
CA LYS A 98 48.19 10.95 4.99
C LYS A 98 49.27 11.48 4.04
N ARG A 99 48.97 12.59 3.35
CA ARG A 99 49.96 13.41 2.65
C ARG A 99 50.41 14.53 3.57
#